data_AF-A0A5N8XSA3-F1
#
_entry.id   AF-A0A5N8XSA3-F1
#
_cell.length_a   1.000
_cell.length_b   1.000
_cell.length_c   1.000
_cell.angle_alpha   90.00
_cell.angle_beta   90.00
_cell.angle_gamma   90.00
#
_symmetry.space_group_name_H-M   'P 1'
#
loop_
_entity.id
_entity.type
_entity.pdbx_description
1 polymer ?
#
loop_
_entity_poly.entity_id
_entity_poly.type
_entity_poly.pdbx_seq_one_letter_code
_entity_poly.pdbx_strand_id
1 'polypeptide(L)'
;MNAAPADQIRLLDVQALDVRLQQLAHKRRSLPEHAEIESLTKDLTQLRDLLVAAQTQESDTAREQTKAEQDVDQVRQRAARDQQRLDSGAITSPKDLENLQREIASLAKRQGDLEDIVLEVMERRESTQERVAELTDRVASVQSKIDDTTARRDAAFEELDGEAASVTKEREVIAASVPADLLKLYDKLREQQGGIGAAKLYQRTCQGCRQELSITDINEIRAAAPDTVVRCENCRRILVRTSESGL
;
A
#
# COMPACT_ATOMS: atom_id res chain seq x y z
N MET A 1 13.95 31.75 36.73
CA MET A 1 14.31 30.44 37.31
C MET A 1 15.80 30.23 37.10
N ASN A 2 16.44 29.48 37.99
CA ASN A 2 17.88 29.25 37.93
C ASN A 2 18.17 27.75 37.83
N ALA A 3 19.21 27.39 37.10
CA ALA A 3 19.75 26.04 36.97
C ALA A 3 21.26 26.12 36.72
N ALA A 4 22.04 25.16 37.22
CA ALA A 4 23.49 25.21 37.06
C ALA A 4 23.87 25.24 35.56
N PRO A 5 24.94 25.95 35.16
CA PRO A 5 25.36 26.00 33.76
C PRO A 5 25.53 24.62 33.12
N ALA A 6 26.03 23.64 33.88
CA ALA A 6 26.15 22.26 33.42
C ALA A 6 24.79 21.62 33.08
N ASP A 7 23.75 21.90 33.86
CA ASP A 7 22.38 21.40 33.60
C ASP A 7 21.76 22.07 32.38
N GLN A 8 22.04 23.36 32.16
CA GLN A 8 21.62 24.07 30.95
C GLN A 8 22.31 23.49 29.71
N ILE A 9 23.59 23.13 29.79
CA ILE A 9 24.33 22.48 28.70
C ILE A 9 23.75 21.10 28.39
N ARG A 10 23.43 20.29 29.42
CA ARG A 10 22.79 18.97 29.24
C ARG A 10 21.45 19.02 28.48
N LEU A 11 20.73 20.15 28.52
CA LEU A 11 19.53 20.31 27.69
C LEU A 11 19.84 20.29 26.19
N LEU A 12 21.05 20.67 25.76
CA LEU A 12 21.45 20.55 24.36
C LEU A 12 21.60 19.08 23.95
N ASP A 13 22.08 18.23 24.85
CA ASP A 13 22.20 16.79 24.61
C ASP A 13 20.80 16.14 24.54
N VAL A 14 19.93 16.46 25.50
CA VAL A 14 18.51 16.04 25.46
C VAL A 14 17.84 16.50 24.17
N GLN A 15 18.06 17.76 23.77
CA GLN A 15 17.51 18.32 22.53
C GLN A 15 18.02 17.59 21.28
N ALA A 16 19.30 17.23 21.23
CA ALA A 16 19.88 16.51 20.10
C ALA A 16 19.22 15.12 19.95
N LEU A 17 19.02 14.42 21.06
CA LEU A 17 18.33 13.12 21.07
C LEU A 17 16.87 13.25 20.67
N ASP A 18 16.17 14.29 21.13
CA ASP A 18 14.80 14.57 20.72
C ASP A 18 14.67 14.87 19.22
N VAL A 19 15.61 15.62 18.64
CA VAL A 19 15.66 15.83 17.18
C VAL A 19 15.87 14.50 16.45
N ARG A 20 16.78 13.64 16.95
CA ARG A 20 17.02 12.33 16.35
C ARG A 20 15.76 11.45 16.39
N LEU A 21 15.05 11.41 17.52
CA LEU A 21 13.78 10.69 17.65
C LEU A 21 12.73 11.22 16.66
N GLN A 22 12.63 12.54 16.49
CA GLN A 22 11.72 13.14 15.49
C GLN A 22 12.10 12.76 14.06
N GLN A 23 13.39 12.75 13.74
CA GLN A 23 13.89 12.32 12.42
C GLN A 23 13.57 10.85 12.15
N LEU A 24 13.78 9.97 13.13
CA LEU A 24 13.42 8.54 13.01
C LEU A 24 11.93 8.34 12.81
N ALA A 25 11.11 9.04 13.61
CA ALA A 25 9.66 8.99 13.47
C ALA A 25 9.19 9.53 12.09
N HIS A 26 9.86 10.56 11.57
CA HIS A 26 9.58 11.06 10.22
C HIS A 26 9.96 10.03 9.15
N LYS A 27 11.19 9.49 9.20
CA LYS A 27 11.66 8.43 8.28
C LYS A 27 10.69 7.25 8.21
N ARG A 28 10.22 6.78 9.38
CA ARG A 28 9.24 5.69 9.47
C ARG A 28 7.93 6.00 8.74
N ARG A 29 7.43 7.22 8.85
CA ARG A 29 6.19 7.67 8.18
C ARG A 29 6.39 7.96 6.69
N SER A 30 7.61 8.24 6.26
CA SER A 30 7.95 8.64 4.90
C SER A 30 8.62 7.54 4.09
N LEU A 31 8.55 6.28 4.54
CA LEU A 31 9.11 5.15 3.80
C LEU A 31 8.45 5.05 2.41
N PRO A 32 9.24 4.95 1.32
CA PRO A 32 8.70 4.85 -0.04
C PRO A 32 7.80 3.61 -0.24
N GLU A 33 8.04 2.55 0.55
CA GLU A 33 7.26 1.31 0.54
C GLU A 33 5.76 1.57 0.81
N HIS A 34 5.41 2.61 1.58
CA HIS A 34 3.99 2.95 1.81
C HIS A 34 3.27 3.31 0.52
N ALA A 35 3.87 4.17 -0.30
CA ALA A 35 3.30 4.60 -1.57
C ALA A 35 3.29 3.45 -2.59
N GLU A 36 4.34 2.63 -2.59
CA GLU A 36 4.44 1.46 -3.46
C GLU A 36 3.35 0.42 -3.13
N ILE A 37 3.16 0.07 -1.85
CA ILE A 37 2.09 -0.84 -1.40
C ILE A 37 0.71 -0.28 -1.76
N GLU A 38 0.48 1.02 -1.57
CA GLU A 38 -0.81 1.65 -1.91
C GLU A 38 -1.09 1.52 -3.41
N SER A 39 -0.10 1.79 -4.27
CA SER A 39 -0.23 1.66 -5.72
C SER A 39 -0.52 0.21 -6.13
N LEU A 40 0.28 -0.74 -5.64
CA LEU A 40 0.11 -2.16 -5.97
C LEU A 40 -1.23 -2.70 -5.48
N THR A 41 -1.73 -2.24 -4.34
CA THR A 41 -3.05 -2.63 -3.81
C THR A 41 -4.19 -2.16 -4.72
N LYS A 42 -4.08 -0.95 -5.29
CA LYS A 42 -5.04 -0.44 -6.28
C LYS A 42 -5.01 -1.30 -7.54
N ASP A 43 -3.83 -1.61 -8.06
CA ASP A 43 -3.66 -2.45 -9.25
C ASP A 43 -4.22 -3.87 -9.02
N LEU A 44 -3.93 -4.47 -7.87
CA LEU A 44 -4.44 -5.78 -7.48
C LEU A 44 -5.97 -5.80 -7.40
N THR A 45 -6.59 -4.74 -6.90
CA THR A 45 -8.05 -4.61 -6.83
C THR A 45 -8.65 -4.61 -8.24
N GLN A 46 -8.10 -3.80 -9.15
CA GLN A 46 -8.54 -3.76 -10.55
C GLN A 46 -8.37 -5.11 -11.25
N LEU A 47 -7.24 -5.80 -11.02
CA LEU A 47 -7.00 -7.12 -11.60
C LEU A 47 -7.96 -8.18 -11.08
N ARG A 48 -8.34 -8.14 -9.80
CA ARG A 48 -9.34 -9.04 -9.22
C ARG A 48 -10.72 -8.80 -9.82
N ASP A 49 -11.11 -7.55 -10.02
CA ASP A 49 -12.39 -7.22 -10.67
C ASP A 49 -12.43 -7.75 -12.12
N LEU A 50 -11.34 -7.57 -12.86
CA LEU A 50 -11.20 -8.14 -14.22
C LEU A 50 -11.23 -9.67 -14.21
N LEU A 51 -10.59 -10.31 -13.24
CA LEU A 51 -10.59 -11.77 -13.12
C LEU A 51 -11.99 -12.31 -12.86
N VAL A 52 -12.75 -11.68 -11.95
CA VAL A 52 -14.14 -12.05 -11.67
C VAL A 52 -15.02 -11.90 -12.91
N ALA A 53 -14.84 -10.82 -13.67
CA ALA A 53 -15.56 -10.62 -14.93
C ALA A 53 -15.22 -11.72 -15.95
N ALA A 54 -13.93 -12.06 -16.11
CA ALA A 54 -13.49 -13.11 -17.02
C ALA A 54 -14.01 -14.50 -16.61
N GLN A 55 -14.01 -14.82 -15.31
CA GLN A 55 -14.57 -16.07 -14.77
C GLN A 55 -16.09 -16.16 -14.99
N THR A 56 -16.79 -15.03 -14.88
CA THR A 56 -18.23 -14.97 -15.20
C THR A 56 -18.47 -15.30 -16.68
N GLN A 57 -17.67 -14.70 -17.57
CA GLN A 57 -17.75 -14.97 -19.01
C GLN A 57 -17.37 -16.43 -19.35
N GLU A 58 -16.39 -17.03 -18.68
CA GLU A 58 -16.04 -18.45 -18.83
C GLU A 58 -17.20 -19.36 -18.42
N SER A 59 -17.83 -19.09 -17.26
CA SER A 59 -19.02 -19.81 -16.82
C SER A 59 -20.18 -19.70 -17.82
N ASP A 60 -20.43 -18.51 -18.36
CA ASP A 60 -21.51 -18.30 -19.33
C ASP A 60 -21.24 -19.03 -20.64
N THR A 61 -20.01 -18.97 -21.16
CA THR A 61 -19.61 -19.72 -22.36
C THR A 61 -19.61 -21.24 -22.14
N ALA A 62 -19.28 -21.73 -20.95
CA ALA A 62 -19.40 -23.15 -20.61
C ALA A 62 -20.86 -23.63 -20.62
N ARG A 63 -21.81 -22.81 -20.14
CA ARG A 63 -23.25 -23.12 -20.21
C ARG A 63 -23.76 -23.08 -21.64
N GLU A 64 -23.31 -22.11 -22.43
CA GLU A 64 -23.62 -21.99 -23.85
C GLU A 64 -23.16 -23.24 -24.62
N GLN A 65 -21.92 -23.69 -24.36
CA GLN A 65 -21.37 -24.90 -24.97
C GLN A 65 -22.23 -26.12 -24.64
N THR A 66 -22.53 -26.32 -23.35
CA THR A 66 -23.37 -27.45 -22.89
C THR A 66 -24.72 -27.46 -23.60
N LYS A 67 -25.34 -26.29 -23.79
CA LYS A 67 -26.62 -26.17 -24.48
C LYS A 67 -26.49 -26.48 -25.97
N ALA A 68 -25.47 -25.95 -26.64
CA ALA A 68 -25.24 -26.21 -28.06
C ALA A 68 -25.01 -27.71 -28.33
N GLU A 69 -24.22 -28.37 -27.49
CA GLU A 69 -23.99 -29.82 -27.55
C GLU A 69 -25.29 -30.62 -27.34
N GLN A 70 -26.14 -30.20 -26.40
CA GLN A 70 -27.45 -30.82 -26.18
C GLN A 70 -28.40 -30.66 -27.38
N ASP A 71 -28.36 -29.51 -28.05
CA ASP A 71 -29.17 -29.26 -29.25
C ASP A 71 -28.72 -30.17 -30.42
N VAL A 72 -27.39 -30.34 -30.60
CA VAL A 72 -26.83 -31.31 -31.56
C VAL A 72 -27.30 -32.73 -31.24
N ASP A 73 -27.19 -33.15 -29.98
CA ASP A 73 -27.57 -34.51 -29.55
C ASP A 73 -29.07 -34.78 -29.78
N GLN A 74 -29.95 -33.81 -29.55
CA GLN A 74 -31.38 -33.95 -29.84
C GLN A 74 -31.65 -34.21 -31.33
N VAL A 75 -31.00 -33.45 -32.22
CA VAL A 75 -31.12 -33.63 -33.67
C VAL A 75 -30.54 -34.98 -34.09
N ARG A 76 -29.37 -35.33 -33.58
CA ARG A 76 -28.71 -36.62 -33.85
C ARG A 76 -29.57 -37.81 -33.43
N GLN A 77 -30.16 -37.78 -32.24
CA GLN A 77 -31.07 -38.83 -31.77
C GLN A 77 -32.33 -38.94 -32.63
N ARG A 78 -32.88 -37.81 -33.10
CA ARG A 78 -34.04 -37.81 -34.01
C ARG A 78 -33.67 -38.40 -35.37
N ALA A 79 -32.56 -37.95 -35.96
CA ALA A 79 -32.07 -38.48 -37.23
C ALA A 79 -31.82 -39.99 -37.16
N ALA A 80 -31.24 -40.49 -36.06
CA ALA A 80 -31.02 -41.92 -35.86
C ALA A 80 -32.34 -42.72 -35.80
N ARG A 81 -33.37 -42.21 -35.11
CA ARG A 81 -34.70 -42.86 -35.06
C ARG A 81 -35.36 -42.89 -36.43
N ASP A 82 -35.29 -41.79 -37.18
CA ASP A 82 -35.88 -41.69 -38.52
C ASP A 82 -35.15 -42.57 -39.53
N GLN A 83 -33.82 -42.64 -39.46
CA GLN A 83 -33.00 -43.57 -40.23
C GLN A 83 -33.36 -45.03 -39.92
N GLN A 84 -33.48 -45.40 -38.64
CA GLN A 84 -33.88 -46.75 -38.25
C GLN A 84 -35.27 -47.12 -38.78
N ARG A 85 -36.23 -46.17 -38.78
CA ARG A 85 -37.56 -46.39 -39.37
C ARG A 85 -37.48 -46.60 -40.88
N LEU A 86 -36.65 -45.84 -41.59
CA LEU A 86 -36.42 -46.01 -43.02
C LEU A 86 -35.84 -47.40 -43.31
N ASP A 87 -34.83 -47.81 -42.56
CA ASP A 87 -34.10 -49.07 -42.75
C ASP A 87 -34.93 -50.30 -42.36
N SER A 88 -35.94 -50.14 -41.49
CA SER A 88 -36.81 -51.25 -41.05
C SER A 88 -37.70 -51.83 -42.17
N GLY A 89 -37.89 -51.09 -43.27
CA GLY A 89 -38.81 -51.47 -44.34
C GLY A 89 -40.30 -51.47 -43.95
N ALA A 90 -40.66 -50.98 -42.75
CA ALA A 90 -42.03 -50.95 -42.26
C ALA A 90 -42.94 -49.93 -42.98
N ILE A 91 -42.36 -48.97 -43.71
CA ILE A 91 -43.08 -47.95 -44.47
C ILE A 91 -43.24 -48.43 -45.91
N THR A 92 -44.47 -48.74 -46.31
CA THR A 92 -44.79 -49.33 -47.62
C THR A 92 -45.30 -48.31 -48.65
N SER A 93 -45.67 -47.12 -48.20
CA SER A 93 -46.15 -46.02 -49.04
C SER A 93 -44.96 -45.26 -49.65
N PRO A 94 -44.84 -45.17 -50.99
CA PRO A 94 -43.75 -44.45 -51.65
C PRO A 94 -43.65 -42.98 -51.24
N LYS A 95 -44.81 -42.34 -51.01
CA LYS A 95 -44.89 -40.94 -50.59
C LYS A 95 -44.35 -40.74 -49.17
N ASP A 96 -44.62 -41.68 -48.27
CA ASP A 96 -44.15 -41.61 -46.88
C ASP A 96 -42.64 -41.89 -46.78
N LEU A 97 -42.11 -42.76 -47.64
CA LEU A 97 -40.66 -42.97 -47.79
C LEU A 97 -39.97 -41.69 -48.27
N GLU A 98 -40.49 -41.05 -49.32
CA GLU A 98 -39.92 -39.80 -49.84
C GLU A 98 -39.96 -38.68 -48.78
N ASN A 99 -41.05 -38.55 -48.02
CA ASN A 99 -41.16 -37.59 -46.93
C ASN A 99 -40.12 -37.86 -45.83
N LEU A 100 -39.94 -39.12 -45.42
CA LEU A 100 -38.96 -39.50 -44.41
C LEU A 100 -37.52 -39.23 -44.86
N GLN A 101 -37.19 -39.52 -46.13
CA GLN A 101 -35.89 -39.21 -46.70
C GLN A 101 -35.61 -37.69 -46.71
N ARG A 102 -36.61 -36.87 -47.05
CA ARG A 102 -36.49 -35.40 -46.99
C ARG A 102 -36.30 -34.91 -45.55
N GLU A 103 -37.00 -35.51 -44.58
CA GLU A 103 -36.85 -35.18 -43.16
C GLU A 103 -35.43 -35.50 -42.67
N ILE A 104 -34.91 -36.69 -42.98
CA ILE A 104 -33.53 -37.10 -42.64
C ILE A 104 -32.51 -36.12 -43.24
N ALA A 105 -32.66 -35.76 -44.52
CA ALA A 105 -31.78 -34.80 -45.17
C ALA A 105 -31.84 -33.40 -44.51
N SER A 106 -33.04 -32.97 -44.10
CA SER A 106 -33.22 -31.72 -43.35
C SER A 106 -32.58 -31.77 -41.96
N LEU A 107 -32.67 -32.90 -41.26
CA LEU A 107 -32.04 -33.11 -39.95
C LEU A 107 -30.52 -33.13 -40.07
N ALA A 108 -29.96 -33.76 -41.11
CA ALA A 108 -28.53 -33.77 -41.37
C ALA A 108 -27.99 -32.35 -41.62
N LYS A 109 -28.71 -31.54 -42.41
CA LYS A 109 -28.34 -30.12 -42.60
C LYS A 109 -28.40 -29.36 -41.27
N ARG A 110 -29.47 -29.54 -40.50
CA ARG A 110 -29.62 -28.87 -39.20
C ARG A 110 -28.55 -29.29 -38.19
N GLN A 111 -28.13 -30.55 -38.22
CA GLN A 111 -27.04 -31.05 -37.39
C GLN A 111 -25.74 -30.31 -37.73
N GLY A 112 -25.39 -30.20 -39.02
CA GLY A 112 -24.21 -29.45 -39.46
C GLY A 112 -24.25 -27.98 -39.00
N ASP A 113 -25.39 -27.30 -39.20
CA ASP A 113 -25.56 -25.91 -38.73
C ASP A 113 -25.36 -25.77 -37.20
N LEU A 114 -25.74 -26.79 -36.41
CA LEU A 114 -25.56 -26.79 -34.96
C LEU A 114 -24.14 -27.17 -34.54
N GLU A 115 -23.48 -28.06 -35.27
CA GLU A 115 -22.07 -28.42 -35.04
C GLU A 115 -21.14 -27.21 -35.29
N ASP A 116 -21.43 -26.41 -36.32
CA ASP A 116 -20.73 -25.14 -36.56
C ASP A 116 -20.90 -24.18 -35.36
N ILE A 117 -22.11 -24.07 -34.81
CA ILE A 117 -22.37 -23.26 -33.60
C ILE A 117 -21.59 -23.80 -32.39
N VAL A 118 -21.52 -25.12 -32.21
CA VAL A 118 -20.72 -25.73 -31.13
C VAL A 118 -19.25 -25.31 -31.26
N LEU A 119 -18.68 -25.37 -32.46
CA LEU A 119 -17.28 -24.97 -32.69
C LEU A 119 -17.05 -23.49 -32.36
N GLU A 120 -17.94 -22.58 -32.81
CA GLU A 120 -17.85 -21.16 -32.47
C GLU A 120 -17.89 -20.89 -30.95
N VAL A 121 -18.74 -21.63 -30.23
CA VAL A 121 -18.83 -21.50 -28.76
C VAL A 121 -17.61 -22.09 -28.07
N MET A 122 -17.06 -23.20 -28.59
CA MET A 122 -15.81 -23.78 -28.08
C MET A 122 -14.63 -22.82 -28.22
N GLU A 123 -14.47 -22.17 -29.38
CA GLU A 123 -13.42 -21.17 -29.61
C GLU A 123 -13.58 -19.97 -28.65
N ARG A 124 -14.81 -19.48 -28.47
CA ARG A 124 -15.11 -18.40 -27.51
C ARG A 124 -14.78 -18.81 -26.07
N ARG A 125 -15.05 -20.06 -25.69
CA ARG A 125 -14.71 -20.58 -24.36
C ARG A 125 -13.21 -20.73 -24.16
N GLU A 126 -12.48 -21.21 -25.16
CA GLU A 126 -11.01 -21.29 -25.09
C GLU A 126 -10.41 -19.90 -24.83
N SER A 127 -10.88 -18.87 -25.55
CA SER A 127 -10.46 -17.49 -25.34
C SER A 127 -10.76 -16.97 -23.92
N THR A 128 -11.92 -17.29 -23.34
CA THR A 128 -12.24 -16.88 -21.96
C THR A 128 -11.39 -17.62 -20.94
N GLN A 129 -11.07 -18.90 -21.17
CA GLN A 129 -10.19 -19.69 -20.32
C GLN A 129 -8.76 -19.17 -20.31
N GLU A 130 -8.20 -18.86 -21.48
CA GLU A 130 -6.88 -18.21 -21.60
C GLU A 130 -6.84 -16.87 -20.84
N ARG A 131 -7.91 -16.07 -20.98
CA ARG A 131 -8.01 -14.79 -20.27
C ARG A 131 -8.06 -14.94 -18.76
N VAL A 132 -8.78 -15.94 -18.25
CA VAL A 132 -8.82 -16.28 -16.81
C VAL A 132 -7.43 -16.70 -16.33
N ALA A 133 -6.71 -17.53 -17.09
CA ALA A 133 -5.36 -17.96 -16.75
C ALA A 133 -4.39 -16.77 -16.68
N GLU A 134 -4.37 -15.90 -17.70
CA GLU A 134 -3.53 -14.69 -17.74
C GLU A 134 -3.79 -13.78 -16.53
N LEU A 135 -5.07 -13.51 -16.22
CA LEU A 135 -5.44 -12.64 -15.11
C LEU A 135 -5.10 -13.26 -13.75
N THR A 136 -5.22 -14.59 -13.63
CA THR A 136 -4.81 -15.32 -12.42
C THR A 136 -3.31 -15.15 -12.16
N ASP A 137 -2.47 -15.33 -13.19
CA ASP A 137 -1.02 -15.17 -13.08
C ASP A 137 -0.63 -13.73 -12.74
N ARG A 138 -1.33 -12.75 -13.34
CA ARG A 138 -1.10 -11.33 -13.04
C ARG A 138 -1.49 -10.97 -11.61
N VAL A 139 -2.62 -11.48 -11.10
CA VAL A 139 -3.03 -11.32 -9.70
C VAL A 139 -1.97 -11.90 -8.77
N ALA A 140 -1.50 -13.12 -9.04
CA ALA A 140 -0.46 -13.77 -8.24
C ALA A 140 0.86 -12.99 -8.25
N SER A 141 1.28 -12.49 -9.42
CA SER A 141 2.48 -11.67 -9.56
C SER A 141 2.41 -10.37 -8.76
N VAL A 142 1.30 -9.63 -8.83
CA VAL A 142 1.14 -8.38 -8.07
C VAL A 142 1.04 -8.66 -6.57
N GLN A 143 0.35 -9.73 -6.16
CA GLN A 143 0.30 -10.13 -4.75
C GLN A 143 1.72 -10.42 -4.21
N SER A 144 2.54 -11.17 -4.96
CA SER A 144 3.93 -11.43 -4.57
C SER A 144 4.77 -10.16 -4.43
N LYS A 145 4.53 -9.14 -5.28
CA LYS A 145 5.21 -7.84 -5.14
C LYS A 145 4.77 -7.09 -3.89
N ILE A 146 3.48 -7.13 -3.56
CA ILE A 146 2.97 -6.54 -2.31
C ILE A 146 3.62 -7.21 -1.10
N ASP A 147 3.73 -8.54 -1.12
CA ASP A 147 4.31 -9.30 -0.02
C ASP A 147 5.81 -8.96 0.16
N ASP A 148 6.58 -8.87 -0.93
CA ASP A 148 7.99 -8.45 -0.90
C ASP A 148 8.16 -7.02 -0.38
N THR A 149 7.41 -6.06 -0.93
CA THR A 149 7.48 -4.66 -0.48
C THR A 149 7.04 -4.50 0.97
N THR A 150 6.07 -5.30 1.41
CA THR A 150 5.65 -5.36 2.82
C THR A 150 6.79 -5.87 3.71
N ALA A 151 7.47 -6.94 3.31
CA ALA A 151 8.63 -7.46 4.05
C ALA A 151 9.77 -6.43 4.13
N ARG A 152 10.06 -5.70 3.05
CA ARG A 152 11.06 -4.62 3.05
C ARG A 152 10.69 -3.49 4.01
N ARG A 153 9.42 -3.06 4.00
CA ARG A 153 8.92 -2.04 4.95
C ARG A 153 9.07 -2.51 6.39
N ASP A 154 8.70 -3.75 6.67
CA ASP A 154 8.69 -4.29 8.03
C ASP A 154 10.13 -4.47 8.56
N ALA A 155 11.08 -4.89 7.71
CA ALA A 155 12.51 -4.89 8.06
C ALA A 155 13.02 -3.46 8.37
N ALA A 156 12.66 -2.47 7.55
CA ALA A 156 13.01 -1.07 7.82
C ALA A 156 12.37 -0.56 9.12
N PHE A 157 11.16 -1.01 9.46
CA PHE A 157 10.50 -0.70 10.73
C PHE A 157 11.25 -1.28 11.92
N GLU A 158 11.71 -2.53 11.84
CA GLU A 158 12.50 -3.16 12.90
C GLU A 158 13.80 -2.39 13.16
N GLU A 159 14.53 -2.00 12.11
CA GLU A 159 15.74 -1.20 12.24
C GLU A 159 15.48 0.16 12.89
N LEU A 160 14.46 0.89 12.40
CA LEU A 160 14.10 2.20 12.91
C LEU A 160 13.61 2.15 14.36
N ASP A 161 12.85 1.11 14.73
CA ASP A 161 12.36 0.93 16.10
C ASP A 161 13.50 0.54 17.06
N GLY A 162 14.44 -0.29 16.60
CA GLY A 162 15.65 -0.61 17.34
C GLY A 162 16.49 0.65 17.63
N GLU A 163 16.70 1.49 16.61
CA GLU A 163 17.41 2.76 16.79
C GLU A 163 16.65 3.71 17.72
N ALA A 164 15.34 3.87 17.53
CA ALA A 164 14.52 4.74 18.36
C ALA A 164 14.51 4.29 19.83
N ALA A 165 14.46 2.98 20.10
CA ALA A 165 14.55 2.44 21.45
C ALA A 165 15.90 2.74 22.11
N SER A 166 17.00 2.62 21.36
CA SER A 166 18.34 2.98 21.87
C SER A 166 18.44 4.47 22.20
N VAL A 167 17.99 5.34 21.30
CA VAL A 167 18.02 6.80 21.50
C VAL A 167 17.11 7.22 22.66
N THR A 168 15.97 6.54 22.84
CA THR A 168 15.05 6.79 23.95
C THR A 168 15.70 6.47 25.30
N LYS A 169 16.37 5.31 25.41
CA LYS A 169 17.13 4.94 26.62
C LYS A 169 18.24 5.94 26.92
N GLU A 170 18.99 6.36 25.91
CA GLU A 170 20.03 7.38 26.06
C GLU A 170 19.43 8.70 26.56
N ARG A 171 18.29 9.11 26.00
CA ARG A 171 17.56 10.32 26.41
C ARG A 171 17.12 10.23 27.87
N GLU A 172 16.57 9.10 28.30
CA GLU A 172 16.14 8.88 29.69
C GLU A 172 17.29 9.04 30.69
N VAL A 173 18.45 8.46 30.38
CA VAL A 173 19.65 8.56 31.23
C VAL A 173 20.11 10.00 31.37
N ILE A 174 20.20 10.76 30.28
CA ILE A 174 20.63 12.16 30.34
C ILE A 174 19.57 13.02 31.04
N ALA A 175 18.29 12.85 30.72
CA ALA A 175 17.20 13.61 31.30
C ALA A 175 17.08 13.40 32.82
N ALA A 176 17.40 12.21 33.34
CA ALA A 176 17.42 11.94 34.78
C ALA A 176 18.47 12.77 35.55
N SER A 177 19.50 13.26 34.88
CA SER A 177 20.52 14.15 35.46
C SER A 177 20.16 15.64 35.39
N VAL A 178 19.04 15.99 34.75
CA VAL A 178 18.57 17.38 34.60
C VAL A 178 17.56 17.70 35.71
N PRO A 179 17.65 18.87 36.38
CA PRO A 179 16.66 19.28 37.38
C PRO A 179 15.22 19.28 36.82
N ALA A 180 14.28 18.72 37.58
CA ALA A 180 12.92 18.47 37.12
C ALA A 180 12.19 19.73 36.62
N ASP A 181 12.35 20.88 37.29
CA ASP A 181 11.73 22.14 36.85
C ASP A 181 12.30 22.64 35.53
N LEU A 182 13.61 22.44 35.30
CA LEU A 182 14.28 22.82 34.05
C LEU A 182 13.80 21.94 32.91
N LEU A 183 13.76 20.62 33.12
CA LEU A 183 13.26 19.66 32.14
C LEU A 183 11.78 19.91 31.80
N LYS A 184 10.96 20.25 32.81
CA LYS A 184 9.55 20.61 32.61
C LYS A 184 9.37 21.87 31.75
N LEU A 185 10.20 22.89 31.95
CA LEU A 185 10.19 24.07 31.08
C LEU A 185 10.62 23.69 29.66
N TYR A 186 11.67 22.88 29.53
CA TYR A 186 12.17 22.39 28.26
C TYR A 186 11.09 21.64 27.47
N ASP A 187 10.45 20.62 28.08
CA ASP A 187 9.44 19.79 27.41
C ASP A 187 8.23 20.63 26.96
N LYS A 188 7.77 21.56 27.80
CA LYS A 188 6.71 22.51 27.44
C LYS A 188 7.07 23.34 26.21
N LEU A 189 8.30 23.85 26.15
CA LEU A 189 8.75 24.66 25.01
C LEU A 189 8.96 23.80 23.77
N ARG A 190 9.49 22.58 23.93
CA ARG A 190 9.70 21.62 22.85
C ARG A 190 8.37 21.30 22.14
N GLU A 191 7.31 21.03 22.91
CA GLU A 191 5.97 20.80 22.38
C GLU A 191 5.40 22.03 21.65
N GLN A 192 5.57 23.22 22.23
CA GLN A 192 5.06 24.47 21.66
C GLN A 192 5.83 24.94 20.42
N GLN A 193 7.12 24.60 20.31
CA GLN A 193 8.05 25.18 19.33
C GLN A 193 8.54 24.16 18.29
N GLY A 194 7.70 23.18 17.97
CA GLY A 194 7.92 22.25 16.86
C GLY A 194 9.07 21.28 17.08
N GLY A 195 9.31 20.85 18.32
CA GLY A 195 10.36 19.87 18.66
C GLY A 195 11.64 20.45 19.23
N ILE A 196 11.76 21.77 19.34
CA ILE A 196 12.98 22.43 19.82
C ILE A 196 12.68 23.27 21.06
N GLY A 197 13.02 22.77 22.24
CA GLY A 197 12.82 23.43 23.53
C GLY A 197 14.04 24.23 24.02
N ALA A 198 15.25 23.83 23.61
CA ALA A 198 16.50 24.50 23.94
C ALA A 198 17.38 24.68 22.69
N ALA A 199 18.16 25.76 22.65
CA ALA A 199 19.05 26.06 21.54
C ALA A 199 20.37 26.66 22.03
N LYS A 200 21.46 26.29 21.38
CA LYS A 200 22.79 26.86 21.63
C LYS A 200 22.81 28.32 21.18
N LEU A 201 23.34 29.20 22.01
CA LEU A 201 23.80 30.52 21.58
C LEU A 201 25.21 30.37 21.01
N TYR A 202 25.37 30.70 19.73
CA TYR A 202 26.65 30.60 19.01
C TYR A 202 26.90 31.90 18.28
N GLN A 203 28.00 32.58 18.59
CA GLN A 203 28.39 33.86 17.98
C GLN A 203 27.21 34.84 17.86
N ARG A 204 26.57 35.16 19.00
CA ARG A 204 25.38 36.03 19.10
C ARG A 204 24.12 35.57 18.36
N THR A 205 24.15 34.38 17.74
CA THR A 205 23.03 33.81 16.99
C THR A 205 22.36 32.68 17.77
N CYS A 206 21.03 32.71 17.87
CA CYS A 206 20.26 31.61 18.42
C CYS A 206 20.19 30.47 17.39
N GLN A 207 20.76 29.30 17.69
CA GLN A 207 20.74 28.15 16.77
C GLN A 207 19.35 27.50 16.59
N GLY A 208 18.35 27.92 17.37
CA GLY A 208 16.97 27.44 17.26
C GLY A 208 16.16 28.16 16.18
N CYS A 209 16.17 29.50 16.17
CA CYS A 209 15.53 30.30 15.12
C CYS A 209 16.48 30.82 14.04
N ARG A 210 17.79 30.62 14.22
CA ARG A 210 18.86 31.07 13.31
C ARG A 210 18.89 32.58 13.09
N GLN A 211 18.41 33.35 14.06
CA GLN A 211 18.48 34.80 14.04
C GLN A 211 19.58 35.30 14.97
N GLU A 212 20.31 36.30 14.50
CA GLU A 212 21.22 37.08 15.34
C GLU A 212 20.41 37.90 16.34
N LEU A 213 20.87 37.94 17.59
CA LEU A 213 20.23 38.68 18.67
C LEU A 213 20.61 40.15 18.63
N SER A 214 19.72 41.01 19.14
CA SER A 214 20.00 42.44 19.20
C SER A 214 21.17 42.73 20.16
N ILE A 215 21.85 43.87 20.00
CA ILE A 215 22.92 44.29 20.92
C ILE A 215 22.38 44.42 22.35
N THR A 216 21.13 44.87 22.50
CA THR A 216 20.45 44.97 23.80
C THR A 216 20.32 43.59 24.44
N ASP A 217 19.77 42.62 23.71
CA ASP A 217 19.56 41.25 24.21
C ASP A 217 20.89 40.60 24.61
N ILE A 218 21.95 40.80 23.80
CA ILE A 218 23.28 40.28 24.09
C ILE A 218 23.85 40.88 25.39
N ASN A 219 23.65 42.18 25.61
CA ASN A 219 24.10 42.83 26.84
C ASN A 219 23.30 42.33 28.06
N GLU A 220 22.00 42.11 27.92
CA GLU A 220 21.16 41.53 28.98
C GLU A 220 21.58 40.08 29.32
N ILE A 221 21.83 39.26 28.30
CA ILE A 221 22.29 37.87 28.47
C ILE A 221 23.69 37.82 29.12
N ARG A 222 24.57 38.76 28.78
CA ARG A 222 25.91 38.91 29.39
C ARG A 222 25.82 39.34 30.86
N ALA A 223 24.88 40.22 31.20
CA ALA A 223 24.68 40.69 32.57
C ALA A 223 23.99 39.65 33.48
N ALA A 224 23.21 38.73 32.90
CA ALA A 224 22.53 37.68 33.65
C ALA A 224 23.53 36.71 34.31
N ALA A 225 23.28 36.34 35.56
CA ALA A 225 24.12 35.38 36.28
C ALA A 225 24.21 34.04 35.54
N PRO A 226 25.34 33.29 35.59
CA PRO A 226 25.54 32.06 34.82
C PRO A 226 24.46 30.98 35.03
N ASP A 227 23.88 30.93 36.22
CA ASP A 227 22.80 30.01 36.59
C ASP A 227 21.40 30.48 36.14
N THR A 228 21.26 31.73 35.70
CA THR A 228 19.98 32.25 35.20
C THR A 228 19.62 31.59 33.87
N VAL A 229 18.46 30.95 33.80
CA VAL A 229 17.95 30.36 32.55
C VAL A 229 17.37 31.48 31.69
N VAL A 230 18.06 31.82 30.61
CA VAL A 230 17.64 32.86 29.66
C VAL A 230 16.84 32.26 28.50
N ARG A 231 15.95 33.07 27.89
CA ARG A 231 15.16 32.67 26.73
C ARG A 231 15.40 33.62 25.57
N CYS A 232 15.39 33.09 24.36
CA CYS A 232 15.47 33.91 23.15
C CYS A 232 14.21 34.80 23.04
N GLU A 233 14.37 36.09 22.78
CA GLU A 233 13.23 37.00 22.61
C GLU A 233 12.38 36.65 21.39
N ASN A 234 13.03 36.25 20.30
CA ASN A 234 12.37 35.95 19.02
C ASN A 234 11.57 34.65 19.02
N CYS A 235 12.13 33.56 19.59
CA CYS A 235 11.51 32.23 19.52
C CYS A 235 11.18 31.60 20.86
N ARG A 236 11.44 32.28 21.97
CA ARG A 236 11.08 31.88 23.35
C ARG A 236 11.68 30.56 23.85
N ARG A 237 12.53 29.88 23.07
CA ARG A 237 13.29 28.70 23.46
C ARG A 237 14.30 29.03 24.55
N ILE A 238 14.66 28.04 25.37
CA ILE A 238 15.77 28.17 26.31
C ILE A 238 17.05 28.42 25.50
N LEU A 239 17.76 29.48 25.83
CA LEU A 239 18.97 29.86 25.13
C LEU A 239 20.18 29.46 25.99
N VAL A 240 20.89 28.42 25.58
CA VAL A 240 21.98 27.84 26.36
C VAL A 240 23.28 28.55 26.02
N ARG A 241 23.89 29.15 27.04
CA ARG A 241 25.18 29.83 26.95
C ARG A 241 26.33 28.81 26.98
N THR A 242 27.29 28.98 26.10
CA THR A 242 28.49 28.15 25.97
C THR A 242 29.71 29.04 25.76
N SER A 243 30.92 28.49 25.78
CA SER A 243 32.16 29.22 25.46
C SER A 243 32.14 29.86 24.06
N GLU A 244 31.30 29.34 23.16
CA GLU A 244 31.19 29.80 21.78
C GLU A 244 30.07 30.85 21.58
N SER A 245 29.42 31.30 22.66
CA SER A 245 28.29 32.22 22.56
C SER A 245 28.66 33.62 22.06
N GLY A 246 29.95 34.00 22.11
CA GLY A 246 30.39 35.35 21.75
C GLY A 246 29.94 36.42 22.76
N LEU A 247 29.74 35.99 24.01
CA LEU A 247 29.41 36.83 25.17
C LEU A 247 30.68 37.32 25.85
#